data_AF-A0A2N9F9Q6-F1
#
_entry.id   AF-A0A2N9F9Q6-F1
#
_cell.length_a   1.000
_cell.length_b   1.000
_cell.length_c   1.000
_cell.angle_alpha   90.00
_cell.angle_beta   90.00
_cell.angle_gamma   90.00
#
_symmetry.space_group_name_H-M   'P 1'
#
loop_
_entity.id
_entity.type
_entity.pdbx_description
1 polymer ?
#
loop_
_entity_poly.entity_id
_entity_poly.type
_entity_poly.pdbx_seq_one_letter_code
_entity_poly.pdbx_strand_id
1 'polypeptide(L)'
;MVYVDENVSKSEEESWQRQHFILTFDVNKEKFGSIAPPYARPNGLSYESLAMFKGKLALMDGLYYYSLNIWMMKEYGVSQTWTKLFVVSFDPFTTLFGYSQKGLLIVRNFLSANGELKKRYDQKCVSIDLETLQENDLGIEVILDVVNFMESLVLLDRADVVAE
;
A
#
# COMPACT_ATOMS: atom_id res chain seq x y z
N MET A 1 -10.40 13.90 11.07
CA MET A 1 -10.51 14.41 12.46
C MET A 1 -10.38 13.22 13.38
N VAL A 2 -9.40 13.22 14.28
CA VAL A 2 -9.25 12.17 15.30
C VAL A 2 -9.60 12.83 16.63
N TYR A 3 -10.62 12.31 17.30
CA TYR A 3 -10.97 12.76 18.66
C TYR A 3 -9.92 12.23 19.64
N VAL A 4 -9.40 13.14 20.47
CA VAL A 4 -8.59 12.80 21.65
C VAL A 4 -9.50 13.05 22.84
N ASP A 5 -9.79 12.00 23.61
CA ASP A 5 -10.45 12.12 24.91
C ASP A 5 -9.39 12.54 25.94
N GLU A 6 -9.62 13.66 26.64
CA GLU A 6 -8.65 14.32 27.52
C GLU A 6 -8.74 13.88 29.00
N ASN A 7 -9.38 12.76 29.34
CA ASN A 7 -9.51 12.34 30.74
C ASN A 7 -9.03 10.92 31.04
N VAL A 8 -7.72 10.67 30.96
CA VAL A 8 -7.11 9.51 31.64
C VAL A 8 -5.96 9.98 32.53
N SER A 9 -6.18 9.83 33.85
CA SER A 9 -5.27 10.17 34.93
C SER A 9 -4.01 9.31 34.93
N LYS A 10 -2.88 9.96 35.26
CA LYS A 10 -1.54 9.39 35.44
C LYS A 10 -1.50 8.28 36.50
N SER A 11 -1.50 7.02 36.09
CA SER A 11 -0.79 5.93 36.77
C SER A 11 -0.77 4.70 35.88
N GLU A 12 0.40 4.06 35.76
CA GLU A 12 0.75 2.89 34.95
C GLU A 12 1.31 3.24 33.56
N GLU A 13 2.64 3.42 33.55
CA GLU A 13 3.50 3.45 32.36
C GLU A 13 3.55 2.06 31.70
N GLU A 14 2.42 1.60 31.17
CA GLU A 14 2.45 0.61 30.10
C GLU A 14 2.81 1.37 28.82
N SER A 15 4.00 1.10 28.27
CA SER A 15 4.37 1.66 26.97
C SER A 15 3.33 1.20 25.95
N TRP A 16 2.41 2.10 25.56
CA TRP A 16 1.46 1.87 24.48
C TRP A 16 2.19 1.79 23.14
N GLN A 17 2.99 0.74 22.94
CA GLN A 17 3.45 0.31 21.63
C GLN A 17 2.18 -0.08 20.87
N ARG A 18 1.66 0.85 20.07
CA ARG A 18 0.51 0.58 19.19
C ARG A 18 0.84 -0.66 18.36
N GLN A 19 0.08 -1.74 18.55
CA GLN A 19 0.22 -2.93 17.73
C GLN A 19 -0.06 -2.53 16.28
N HIS A 20 0.91 -2.75 15.40
CA HIS A 20 0.81 -2.50 13.97
C HIS A 20 0.35 -3.78 13.29
N PHE A 21 -0.83 -3.75 12.68
CA PHE A 21 -1.43 -4.89 12.00
C PHE A 21 -2.32 -4.44 10.84
N ILE A 22 -2.63 -5.36 9.95
CA ILE A 22 -3.60 -5.18 8.87
C ILE A 22 -4.94 -5.70 9.38
N LEU A 23 -5.96 -4.83 9.41
CA LEU A 23 -7.32 -5.23 9.75
C LEU A 23 -7.94 -6.00 8.58
N THR A 24 -8.58 -7.13 8.89
CA THR A 24 -9.32 -7.92 7.91
C THR A 24 -10.78 -8.03 8.30
N PHE A 25 -11.65 -8.23 7.33
CA PHE A 25 -13.06 -8.54 7.57
C PHE A 25 -13.44 -9.78 6.74
N ASP A 26 -13.82 -10.85 7.42
CA ASP A 26 -14.35 -12.07 6.79
C ASP A 26 -15.85 -11.88 6.57
N VAL A 27 -16.24 -11.66 5.31
CA VAL A 27 -17.65 -11.43 4.92
C VAL A 27 -18.51 -12.66 5.20
N ASN A 28 -17.99 -13.87 5.07
CA ASN A 28 -18.76 -15.10 5.29
C ASN A 28 -19.07 -15.34 6.77
N LYS A 29 -18.15 -14.91 7.64
CA LYS A 29 -18.31 -15.06 9.09
C LYS A 29 -18.78 -13.78 9.79
N GLU A 30 -18.88 -12.67 9.04
CA GLU A 30 -19.14 -11.31 9.52
C GLU A 30 -18.24 -10.92 10.71
N LYS A 31 -16.96 -11.28 10.63
CA LYS A 31 -16.01 -11.11 11.74
C LYS A 31 -14.77 -10.35 11.31
N PHE A 32 -14.34 -9.43 12.17
CA PHE A 32 -13.04 -8.81 12.07
C PHE A 32 -11.94 -9.78 12.47
N GLY A 33 -10.79 -9.64 11.83
CA GLY A 33 -9.56 -10.34 12.15
C GLY A 33 -8.36 -9.43 11.92
N SER A 34 -7.17 -9.98 12.07
CA SER A 34 -5.95 -9.25 11.80
C SER A 34 -4.91 -10.15 11.14
N ILE A 35 -4.06 -9.51 10.33
CA ILE A 35 -2.89 -10.12 9.70
C ILE A 35 -1.67 -9.32 10.14
N ALA A 36 -0.61 -10.03 10.52
CA ALA A 36 0.66 -9.40 10.81
C ALA A 36 1.30 -8.82 9.53
N PRO A 37 1.86 -7.61 9.58
CA PRO A 37 2.64 -7.07 8.47
C PRO A 37 3.93 -7.87 8.29
N PRO A 38 4.64 -7.69 7.15
CA PRO A 38 5.91 -8.37 6.89
C PRO A 38 7.04 -8.02 7.86
N TYR A 39 6.88 -6.94 8.63
CA TYR A 39 7.89 -6.42 9.56
C TYR A 39 7.21 -5.78 10.76
N ALA A 40 7.95 -5.66 11.87
CA ALA A 40 7.57 -4.77 12.95
C ALA A 40 7.75 -3.33 12.47
N ARG A 41 6.75 -2.46 12.68
CA ARG A 41 6.74 -1.09 12.17
C ARG A 41 8.05 -0.35 12.48
N PRO A 42 8.90 -0.05 11.48
CA PRO A 42 10.14 0.67 11.73
C PRO A 42 9.86 2.13 12.09
N ASN A 43 10.74 2.71 12.91
CA ASN A 43 10.75 4.15 13.16
C ASN A 43 11.08 4.90 11.85
N GLY A 44 10.36 5.99 11.56
CA GLY A 44 10.64 6.81 10.37
C GLY A 44 9.95 6.37 9.07
N LEU A 45 8.92 5.52 9.15
CA LEU A 45 7.99 5.32 8.03
C LEU A 45 7.32 6.65 7.67
N SER A 46 7.49 7.08 6.42
CA SER A 46 6.83 8.28 5.87
C SER A 46 5.56 7.93 5.09
N TYR A 47 5.45 6.69 4.61
CA TYR A 47 4.32 6.20 3.82
C TYR A 47 4.08 4.72 4.08
N GLU A 48 2.81 4.31 4.16
CA GLU A 48 2.42 2.90 4.17
C GLU A 48 1.04 2.76 3.53
N SER A 49 0.89 1.80 2.61
CA SER A 49 -0.38 1.56 1.92
C SER A 49 -0.53 0.10 1.52
N LEU A 50 -1.78 -0.37 1.53
CA LEU A 50 -2.16 -1.66 0.97
C LEU A 50 -2.56 -1.49 -0.49
N ALA A 51 -2.18 -2.44 -1.32
CA ALA A 51 -2.56 -2.45 -2.72
C ALA A 51 -2.75 -3.87 -3.25
N MET A 52 -3.24 -3.93 -4.49
CA MET A 52 -3.32 -5.16 -5.26
C MET A 52 -2.16 -5.19 -6.26
N PHE A 53 -1.34 -6.23 -6.21
CA PHE A 53 -0.26 -6.46 -7.17
C PHE A 53 -0.44 -7.82 -7.83
N LYS A 54 -0.71 -7.82 -9.14
CA LYS A 54 -0.93 -9.04 -9.94
C LYS A 54 -1.95 -10.00 -9.28
N GLY A 55 -3.03 -9.46 -8.73
CA GLY A 55 -4.10 -10.22 -8.07
C GLY A 55 -3.78 -10.71 -6.65
N LYS A 56 -2.67 -10.28 -6.05
CA LYS A 56 -2.29 -10.62 -4.67
C LYS A 56 -2.22 -9.38 -3.80
N LEU A 57 -2.45 -9.57 -2.50
CA LEU A 57 -2.31 -8.52 -1.50
C LEU A 57 -0.84 -8.07 -1.44
N ALA A 58 -0.62 -6.77 -1.56
CA ALA A 58 0.67 -6.12 -1.43
C ALA A 58 0.64 -5.05 -0.34
N LEU A 59 1.76 -4.89 0.35
CA LEU A 59 2.02 -3.80 1.26
C LEU A 59 3.19 -2.98 0.72
N MET A 60 3.00 -1.68 0.62
CA MET A 60 4.00 -0.73 0.19
C MET A 60 4.38 0.16 1.36
N ASP A 61 5.68 0.35 1.57
CA ASP A 61 6.17 1.19 2.65
C ASP A 61 7.31 2.09 2.16
N GLY A 62 7.32 3.31 2.70
CA GLY A 62 8.32 4.33 2.41
C GLY A 62 9.15 4.63 3.65
N LEU A 63 10.47 4.42 3.57
CA LEU A 63 11.40 4.79 4.63
C LEU A 63 12.11 6.09 4.26
N TYR A 64 11.99 7.10 5.14
CA TYR A 64 12.71 8.37 5.06
C TYR A 64 12.61 9.11 3.71
N TYR A 65 11.53 8.92 2.95
CA TYR A 65 11.32 9.51 1.60
C TYR A 65 12.27 9.05 0.49
N TYR A 66 13.19 8.11 0.71
CA TYR A 66 14.19 7.73 -0.31
C TYR A 66 14.00 6.34 -0.91
N SER A 67 13.22 5.48 -0.26
CA SER A 67 13.04 4.11 -0.70
C SER A 67 11.60 3.66 -0.53
N LEU A 68 11.10 2.95 -1.54
CA LEU A 68 9.84 2.24 -1.53
C LEU A 68 10.13 0.74 -1.46
N ASN A 69 9.75 0.11 -0.36
CA ASN A 69 9.70 -1.35 -0.28
C ASN A 69 8.34 -1.84 -0.73
N ILE A 70 8.33 -2.93 -1.48
CA ILE A 70 7.11 -3.58 -1.93
C ILE A 70 7.14 -5.01 -1.46
N TRP A 71 6.14 -5.36 -0.66
CA TRP A 71 5.93 -6.71 -0.13
C TRP A 71 4.67 -7.29 -0.76
N MET A 72 4.69 -8.59 -1.03
CA MET A 72 3.54 -9.32 -1.54
C MET A 72 3.31 -10.55 -0.69
N MET A 73 2.06 -10.78 -0.30
CA MET A 73 1.62 -11.98 0.40
C MET A 73 1.33 -13.07 -0.63
N LYS A 74 2.11 -14.15 -0.63
CA LYS A 74 1.94 -15.22 -1.64
C LYS A 74 0.63 -15.98 -1.46
N GLU A 75 0.21 -16.17 -0.22
CA GLU A 75 -1.04 -16.84 0.18
C GLU A 75 -1.79 -15.95 1.17
N TYR A 76 -3.00 -15.54 0.81
CA TYR A 76 -3.80 -14.61 1.60
C TYR A 76 -4.08 -15.14 3.01
N GLY A 77 -3.90 -14.30 4.03
CA GLY A 77 -4.12 -14.66 5.44
C GLY A 77 -2.94 -15.35 6.11
N VAL A 78 -1.91 -15.80 5.37
CA VAL A 78 -0.75 -16.50 5.94
C VAL A 78 0.44 -15.54 6.03
N SER A 79 0.65 -14.94 7.21
CA SER A 79 1.66 -13.89 7.43
C SER A 79 3.08 -14.32 7.08
N GLN A 80 3.43 -15.59 7.23
CA GLN A 80 4.76 -16.12 6.90
C GLN A 80 5.05 -16.10 5.39
N THR A 81 4.03 -15.88 4.55
CA THR A 81 4.18 -15.90 3.09
C THR A 81 4.43 -14.53 2.49
N TRP A 82 4.54 -13.48 3.31
CA TRP A 82 5.05 -12.20 2.85
C TRP A 82 6.44 -12.36 2.24
N THR A 83 6.63 -11.82 1.05
CA THR A 83 7.92 -11.80 0.35
C THR A 83 8.19 -10.39 -0.14
N LYS A 84 9.38 -9.85 0.15
CA LYS A 84 9.82 -8.58 -0.42
C LYS A 84 10.11 -8.78 -1.91
N LEU A 85 9.45 -8.03 -2.77
CA LEU A 85 9.61 -8.10 -4.22
C LEU A 85 10.64 -7.11 -4.73
N PHE A 86 10.51 -5.85 -4.33
CA PHE A 86 11.32 -4.75 -4.85
C PHE A 86 11.74 -3.81 -3.73
N VAL A 87 12.91 -3.21 -3.93
CA VAL A 87 13.35 -2.00 -3.23
C VAL A 87 13.67 -0.99 -4.33
N VAL A 88 12.87 0.06 -4.42
CA VAL A 88 13.05 1.09 -5.44
C VAL A 88 13.40 2.40 -4.77
N SER A 89 14.48 3.04 -5.24
CA SER A 89 14.84 4.38 -4.80
C SER A 89 13.99 5.41 -5.55
N PHE A 90 13.40 6.33 -4.80
CA PHE A 90 12.64 7.43 -5.38
C PHE A 90 13.19 8.76 -4.91
N ASP A 91 12.93 9.79 -5.73
CA ASP A 91 13.10 11.15 -5.30
C ASP A 91 12.12 11.46 -4.15
N PRO A 92 12.57 12.17 -3.08
CA PRO A 92 11.73 12.49 -1.92
C PRO A 92 10.46 13.27 -2.25
N PHE A 93 10.39 13.90 -3.42
CA PHE A 93 9.19 14.55 -3.94
C PHE A 93 8.52 13.71 -5.03
N THR A 94 8.43 12.40 -4.81
CA THR A 94 7.59 11.50 -5.61
C THR A 94 6.34 11.12 -4.81
N THR A 95 5.15 11.39 -5.35
CA THR A 95 3.90 10.83 -4.80
C THR A 95 3.59 9.50 -5.45
N LEU A 96 3.34 8.49 -4.60
CA LEU A 96 2.85 7.18 -4.98
C LEU A 96 1.32 7.15 -4.92
N PHE A 97 0.68 6.72 -6.00
CA PHE A 97 -0.79 6.57 -6.03
C PHE A 97 -1.24 5.11 -5.91
N GLY A 98 -0.42 4.15 -6.35
CA GLY A 98 -0.75 2.73 -6.25
C GLY A 98 -0.31 1.95 -7.48
N TYR A 99 -1.03 0.87 -7.81
CA TYR A 99 -0.79 0.05 -9.00
C TYR A 99 -1.94 0.12 -9.97
N SER A 100 -1.65 0.02 -11.26
CA SER A 100 -2.63 -0.36 -12.28
C SER A 100 -2.97 -1.85 -12.19
N GLN A 101 -4.06 -2.26 -12.85
CA GLN A 101 -4.44 -3.67 -12.99
C GLN A 101 -3.34 -4.54 -13.62
N LYS A 102 -2.45 -3.94 -14.43
CA LYS A 102 -1.30 -4.63 -15.05
C LYS A 102 -0.10 -4.77 -14.12
N GLY A 103 -0.19 -4.27 -12.88
CA GLY A 103 0.92 -4.26 -11.93
C GLY A 103 1.94 -3.15 -12.17
N LEU A 104 1.63 -2.16 -13.01
CA LEU A 104 2.48 -0.98 -13.19
C LEU A 104 2.26 0.01 -12.05
N LEU A 105 3.34 0.52 -11.46
CA LEU A 105 3.30 1.50 -10.38
C LEU A 105 2.92 2.87 -10.92
N ILE A 106 1.99 3.57 -10.28
CA ILE A 106 1.54 4.89 -10.68
C ILE A 106 2.15 5.93 -9.75
N VAL A 107 2.95 6.83 -10.32
CA VAL A 107 3.64 7.89 -9.56
C VAL A 107 3.50 9.25 -10.23
N ARG A 108 3.72 10.30 -9.44
CA ARG A 108 3.98 11.66 -9.92
C ARG A 108 5.27 12.16 -9.30
N ASN A 109 6.18 12.63 -10.13
CA ASN A 109 7.42 13.26 -9.70
C ASN A 109 7.27 14.79 -9.76
N PHE A 110 7.55 15.47 -8.65
CA PHE A 110 7.51 16.92 -8.56
C PHE A 110 8.82 17.60 -8.93
N LEU A 111 9.94 16.88 -9.05
CA LEU A 111 11.22 17.45 -9.47
C LEU A 111 11.53 17.16 -10.94
N SER A 112 12.22 18.11 -11.57
CA SER A 112 12.92 17.91 -12.86
C SER A 112 14.27 17.23 -12.65
N ALA A 113 14.90 16.79 -13.75
CA ALA A 113 16.20 16.11 -13.71
C ALA A 113 17.34 16.94 -13.10
N ASN A 114 17.19 18.28 -13.06
CA ASN A 114 18.11 19.21 -12.39
C ASN A 114 17.78 19.46 -10.91
N GLY A 115 16.77 18.80 -10.35
CA GLY A 115 16.36 18.91 -8.94
C GLY A 115 15.46 20.11 -8.62
N GLU A 116 14.96 20.84 -9.62
CA GLU A 116 14.04 21.96 -9.41
C GLU A 116 12.57 21.48 -9.34
N LEU A 117 11.74 22.19 -8.57
CA LEU A 117 10.31 21.91 -8.52
C LEU A 117 9.65 22.22 -9.88
N LYS A 118 9.06 21.19 -10.48
CA LYS A 118 8.22 21.30 -11.67
C LYS A 118 7.00 22.16 -11.36
N LYS A 119 6.68 23.05 -12.30
CA LYS A 119 5.41 23.76 -12.27
C LYS A 119 4.27 22.75 -12.39
N ARG A 120 3.09 23.07 -11.86
CA ARG A 120 1.98 22.12 -11.73
C ARG A 120 1.59 21.42 -13.05
N TYR A 121 1.66 22.14 -14.16
CA TYR A 121 1.36 21.63 -15.51
C TYR A 121 2.48 20.77 -16.11
N ASP A 122 3.71 20.87 -15.59
CA ASP A 122 4.84 20.02 -16.00
C ASP A 122 4.93 18.73 -15.16
N GLN A 123 4.10 18.62 -14.12
CA GLN A 123 4.02 17.45 -13.26
C GLN A 123 3.20 16.37 -13.97
N LYS A 124 3.90 15.40 -14.54
CA LYS A 124 3.27 14.28 -15.24
C LYS A 124 3.06 13.10 -14.30
N CYS A 125 1.92 12.43 -14.47
CA CYS A 125 1.72 11.11 -13.90
C CYS A 125 2.29 10.07 -14.86
N VAL A 126 3.15 9.20 -14.36
CA VAL A 126 3.76 8.12 -15.13
C VAL A 126 3.41 6.78 -14.51
N SER A 127 3.35 5.77 -15.36
CA SER A 127 3.36 4.38 -14.93
C SER A 127 4.76 3.80 -15.06
N ILE A 128 5.20 3.04 -14.07
CA ILE A 128 6.52 2.42 -14.01
C ILE A 128 6.34 0.91 -13.94
N ASP A 129 6.93 0.19 -14.88
CA ASP A 129 7.13 -1.24 -14.73
C ASP A 129 8.30 -1.49 -13.76
N LEU A 130 8.05 -2.15 -12.64
CA LEU A 130 9.09 -2.38 -11.63
C LEU A 130 10.12 -3.44 -12.03
N GLU A 131 9.81 -4.28 -13.02
CA GLU A 131 10.74 -5.30 -13.52
C GLU A 131 11.74 -4.69 -14.51
N THR A 132 11.28 -3.76 -15.35
CA THR A 132 12.09 -3.14 -16.41
C THR A 132 12.52 -1.70 -16.09
N LEU A 133 11.93 -1.09 -15.07
CA LEU A 133 12.02 0.33 -14.70
C LEU A 133 11.65 1.30 -15.83
N GLN A 134 10.94 0.80 -16.85
CA GLN A 134 10.46 1.65 -17.94
C GLN A 134 9.29 2.50 -17.48
N GLU A 135 9.39 3.80 -17.78
CA GLU A 135 8.35 4.78 -17.49
C GLU A 135 7.51 5.04 -18.75
N ASN A 136 6.19 5.13 -18.56
CA ASN A 136 5.25 5.53 -19.60
C ASN A 136 4.39 6.69 -19.10
N ASP A 137 4.39 7.78 -19.85
CA ASP A 137 3.51 8.92 -19.61
C ASP A 137 2.04 8.51 -19.76
N LEU A 138 1.24 8.77 -18.73
CA LEU A 138 -0.18 8.43 -18.73
C LEU A 138 -1.03 9.48 -19.45
N GLY A 139 -0.47 10.66 -19.76
CA GLY A 139 -1.22 11.78 -20.33
C GLY A 139 -2.25 12.36 -19.35
N ILE A 140 -2.09 12.10 -18.05
CA ILE A 140 -3.00 12.56 -17.00
C ILE A 140 -2.35 13.70 -16.21
N GLU A 141 -3.00 14.86 -16.22
CA GLU A 141 -2.54 16.04 -15.49
C GLU A 141 -2.76 15.91 -13.98
N VAL A 142 -3.92 15.37 -13.56
CA VAL A 142 -4.27 15.24 -12.14
C VAL A 142 -4.89 13.88 -11.84
N ILE A 143 -4.16 13.09 -11.09
CA ILE A 143 -4.64 11.94 -10.32
C ILE A 143 -4.87 12.40 -8.88
N LEU A 144 -6.06 12.14 -8.35
CA LEU A 144 -6.41 12.37 -6.95
C LEU A 144 -6.39 11.06 -6.16
N ASP A 145 -6.79 9.96 -6.78
CA ASP A 145 -6.81 8.63 -6.17
C ASP A 145 -6.70 7.55 -7.26
N VAL A 146 -6.16 6.39 -6.90
CA VAL A 146 -6.11 5.18 -7.74
C VAL A 146 -6.71 4.04 -6.96
N VAL A 147 -7.96 3.72 -7.29
CA VAL A 147 -8.68 2.60 -6.69
C VAL A 147 -8.63 1.40 -7.62
N ASN A 148 -8.12 0.28 -7.09
CA ASN A 148 -8.27 -1.01 -7.74
C ASN A 148 -9.58 -1.62 -7.25
N PHE A 149 -10.66 -1.41 -8.01
CA PHE A 149 -11.94 -2.06 -7.73
C PHE A 149 -11.80 -3.56 -8.02
N MET A 150 -11.89 -4.38 -6.96
CA MET A 150 -12.00 -5.83 -7.04
C MET A 150 -13.14 -6.22 -6.09
N GLU A 151 -14.21 -6.81 -6.64
CA GLU A 151 -15.43 -7.11 -5.88
C GLU A 151 -15.19 -8.13 -4.75
N SER A 152 -14.18 -8.98 -4.87
CA SER A 152 -13.80 -9.96 -3.86
C SER A 152 -12.35 -10.44 -4.05
N LEU A 153 -11.63 -10.64 -2.93
CA LEU A 153 -10.35 -11.37 -2.92
C LEU A 153 -10.51 -12.88 -2.75
N VAL A 154 -11.76 -13.34 -2.59
CA VAL A 154 -12.13 -14.74 -2.47
C VAL A 154 -12.71 -15.18 -3.81
N LEU A 155 -12.18 -16.26 -4.40
CA LEU A 155 -12.85 -16.99 -5.48
C LEU A 155 -14.20 -17.45 -4.95
N LEU A 156 -15.30 -16.91 -5.48
CA LEU A 156 -16.68 -17.27 -5.10
C LEU A 156 -17.08 -18.66 -5.60
N ASP A 157 -16.14 -19.40 -6.17
CA ASP A 157 -16.25 -20.74 -6.73
C ASP A 157 -16.42 -21.82 -5.64
N ARG A 158 -17.30 -21.61 -4.67
CA ARG A 158 -17.97 -22.70 -3.97
C ARG A 158 -19.37 -22.83 -4.54
N ALA A 159 -19.48 -23.64 -5.57
CA ALA A 159 -20.70 -24.38 -5.80
C ALA A 159 -20.89 -25.36 -4.63
N ASP A 160 -21.46 -24.89 -3.53
CA ASP A 160 -22.11 -25.76 -2.56
C ASP A 160 -23.38 -26.30 -3.23
N VAL A 161 -23.20 -27.28 -4.12
CA VAL A 161 -24.28 -28.13 -4.58
C VAL A 161 -24.57 -29.10 -3.45
N VAL A 162 -25.42 -28.69 -2.52
CA VAL A 162 -26.11 -29.63 -1.64
C VAL A 162 -27.12 -30.35 -2.53
N ALA A 163 -26.82 -31.59 -2.90
CA ALA A 163 -27.84 -32.53 -3.36
C ALA A 163 -28.54 -33.10 -2.12
N GLU A 164 -29.89 -33.07 -2.16
CA GLU A 164 -30.82 -33.62 -1.17
C GLU A 164 -30.58 -35.10 -0.85
#